data_AF-A0A2A2RC73-F1
#
_entry.id   AF-A0A2A2RC73-F1
#
_cell.length_a   1.000
_cell.length_b   1.000
_cell.length_c   1.000
_cell.angle_alpha   90.00
_cell.angle_beta   90.00
_cell.angle_gamma   90.00
#
_symmetry.space_group_name_H-M   'P 1'
#
loop_
_entity.id
_entity.type
_entity.pdbx_description
1 polymer ?
#
loop_
_entity_poly.entity_id
_entity_poly.type
_entity_poly.pdbx_seq_one_letter_code
_entity_poly.pdbx_strand_id
1 'polypeptide(L)'
;MLHRWFAITVALLAVAVSATAQVADSAVTHAAQLKTSLAKWEKVRDESGGDYSYQVRWSSAFGFGHTTTVTVRGNKVVERKYEVFGLPKPVELGENPPAPKPQWVESGKELGTHKNEGAAARTVDELYAAATKLLETKVPEGHQRYFGFDKQGLLNHCLVVDTRIAGDAPSTGIGPIQIQLKPTK
;
A
#
# COMPACT_ATOMS: atom_id res chain seq x y z
N MET A 1 -40.57 58.28 36.10
CA MET A 1 -40.51 56.86 35.72
C MET A 1 -39.53 56.72 34.56
N LEU A 2 -38.26 56.40 34.85
CA LEU A 2 -37.23 56.12 33.85
C LEU A 2 -36.80 54.66 34.00
N HIS A 3 -37.02 53.85 32.96
CA HIS A 3 -36.63 52.45 32.93
C HIS A 3 -35.17 52.33 32.47
N ARG A 4 -34.32 51.79 33.35
CA ARG A 4 -32.92 51.45 33.11
C ARG A 4 -32.86 50.24 32.18
N TRP A 5 -32.25 50.38 31.01
CA TRP A 5 -31.97 49.26 30.11
C TRP A 5 -30.69 48.55 30.56
N PHE A 6 -30.80 47.25 30.86
CA PHE A 6 -29.68 46.36 31.14
C PHE A 6 -28.94 46.05 29.84
N ALA A 7 -27.64 46.34 29.79
CA ALA A 7 -26.75 45.80 28.78
C ALA A 7 -26.37 44.36 29.19
N ILE A 8 -26.79 43.38 28.41
CA ILE A 8 -26.29 41.99 28.51
C ILE A 8 -25.46 41.75 27.26
N THR A 9 -24.14 41.80 27.40
CA THR A 9 -23.18 41.36 26.40
C THR A 9 -22.96 39.87 26.60
N VAL A 10 -23.55 39.02 25.75
CA VAL A 10 -23.20 37.60 25.69
C VAL A 10 -22.00 37.46 24.75
N ALA A 11 -20.83 37.23 25.32
CA ALA A 11 -19.65 36.81 24.57
C ALA A 11 -19.78 35.32 24.20
N LEU A 12 -20.21 35.04 22.96
CA LEU A 12 -20.11 33.70 22.39
C LEU A 12 -18.65 33.46 21.97
N LEU A 13 -17.91 32.74 22.80
CA LEU A 13 -16.58 32.25 22.49
C LEU A 13 -16.70 31.15 21.42
N ALA A 14 -16.31 31.47 20.18
CA ALA A 14 -16.22 30.51 19.10
C ALA A 14 -15.05 29.54 19.39
N VAL A 15 -15.38 28.33 19.84
CA VAL A 15 -14.43 27.22 19.90
C VAL A 15 -14.38 26.59 18.50
N ALA A 16 -13.62 27.20 17.60
CA ALA A 16 -13.19 26.56 16.37
C ALA A 16 -11.97 25.69 16.69
N VAL A 17 -12.20 24.44 17.10
CA VAL A 17 -11.11 23.45 17.22
C VAL A 17 -10.62 23.11 15.82
N SER A 18 -9.40 23.54 15.56
CA SER A 18 -8.72 23.52 14.28
C SER A 18 -8.46 22.08 13.79
N ALA A 19 -9.18 21.66 12.74
CA ALA A 19 -8.94 20.40 12.03
C ALA A 19 -7.51 20.30 11.43
N THR A 20 -6.75 21.40 11.40
CA THR A 20 -5.38 21.47 10.87
C THR A 20 -4.34 20.81 11.78
N ALA A 21 -4.53 20.80 13.10
CA ALA A 21 -3.58 20.20 14.04
C ALA A 21 -3.56 18.67 13.94
N GLN A 22 -4.73 18.06 13.76
CA GLN A 22 -4.89 16.61 13.70
C GLN A 22 -4.18 15.97 12.49
N VAL A 23 -4.19 16.66 11.35
CA VAL A 23 -3.56 16.18 10.11
C VAL A 23 -2.03 16.24 10.20
N ALA A 24 -1.48 17.32 10.78
CA ALA A 24 -0.04 17.46 10.97
C ALA A 24 0.51 16.39 11.93
N ASP A 25 -0.21 16.13 13.03
CA ASP A 25 0.17 15.13 14.03
C ASP A 25 0.19 13.71 13.45
N SER A 26 -0.79 13.40 12.60
CA SER A 26 -0.88 12.11 11.89
C SER A 26 0.31 11.90 10.93
N ALA A 27 0.71 12.93 10.18
CA ALA A 27 1.82 12.85 9.23
C ALA A 27 3.17 12.64 9.94
N VAL A 28 3.41 13.40 11.02
CA VAL A 28 4.61 13.25 11.87
C VAL A 28 4.67 11.86 12.49
N THR A 29 3.53 11.35 12.98
CA THR A 29 3.42 10.01 13.53
C THR A 29 3.70 8.92 12.49
N HIS A 30 3.12 9.02 11.30
CA HIS A 30 3.34 8.04 10.23
C HIS A 30 4.81 7.99 9.77
N ALA A 31 5.49 9.13 9.69
CA ALA A 31 6.90 9.17 9.33
C ALA A 31 7.78 8.45 10.37
N ALA A 32 7.51 8.66 11.66
CA ALA A 32 8.22 7.97 12.74
C ALA A 32 7.96 6.45 12.73
N GLN A 33 6.72 6.04 12.46
CA GLN A 33 6.36 4.62 12.31
C GLN A 33 7.04 4.00 11.08
N LEU A 34 7.07 4.69 9.94
CA LEU A 34 7.74 4.21 8.73
C LEU A 34 9.23 4.00 8.97
N LYS A 35 9.89 4.94 9.67
CA LYS A 35 11.30 4.82 10.07
C LYS A 35 11.55 3.59 10.93
N THR A 36 10.66 3.32 11.89
CA THR A 36 10.75 2.13 12.74
C THR A 36 10.60 0.84 11.92
N SER A 37 9.67 0.83 10.97
CA SER A 37 9.46 -0.30 10.07
C SER A 37 10.63 -0.51 9.11
N LEU A 38 11.21 0.57 8.58
CA LEU A 38 12.38 0.53 7.71
C LEU A 38 13.57 -0.10 8.42
N ALA A 39 13.84 0.29 9.67
CA ALA A 39 14.94 -0.31 10.45
C ALA A 39 14.73 -1.82 10.67
N LYS A 40 13.48 -2.27 10.86
CA LYS A 40 13.16 -3.71 10.94
C LYS A 40 13.39 -4.41 9.60
N TRP A 41 12.95 -3.79 8.51
CA TRP A 41 13.16 -4.30 7.16
C TRP A 41 14.64 -4.44 6.83
N GLU A 42 15.45 -3.42 7.08
CA GLU A 42 16.90 -3.42 6.81
C GLU A 42 17.59 -4.57 7.54
N LYS A 43 17.28 -4.76 8.83
CA LYS A 43 17.79 -5.89 9.61
C LYS A 43 17.46 -7.24 8.95
N VAL A 44 16.20 -7.46 8.61
CA VAL A 44 15.71 -8.72 8.04
C VAL A 44 16.26 -8.97 6.62
N ARG A 45 16.37 -7.90 5.81
CA ARG A 45 16.98 -7.92 4.48
C ARG A 45 18.44 -8.35 4.59
N ASP A 46 19.18 -7.79 5.52
CA ASP A 46 20.61 -8.08 5.69
C ASP A 46 20.82 -9.50 6.23
N GLU A 47 19.97 -9.96 7.17
CA GLU A 47 19.94 -11.34 7.67
C GLU A 47 19.63 -12.38 6.57
N SER A 48 18.85 -11.99 5.56
CA SER A 48 18.54 -12.83 4.39
C SER A 48 19.53 -12.68 3.24
N GLY A 49 20.61 -11.89 3.39
CA GLY A 49 21.57 -11.62 2.32
C GLY A 49 20.96 -10.88 1.13
N GLY A 50 19.84 -10.18 1.33
CA GLY A 50 19.06 -9.53 0.28
C GLY A 50 18.23 -10.47 -0.60
N ASP A 51 18.01 -11.71 -0.16
CA ASP A 51 17.19 -12.70 -0.84
C ASP A 51 15.78 -12.78 -0.25
N TYR A 52 14.80 -12.31 -1.01
CA TYR A 52 13.40 -12.33 -0.59
C TYR A 52 12.47 -12.38 -1.81
N SER A 53 11.17 -12.46 -1.54
CA SER A 53 10.14 -12.15 -2.51
C SER A 53 9.05 -11.32 -1.85
N TYR A 54 8.27 -10.60 -2.63
CA TYR A 54 7.05 -10.00 -2.11
C TYR A 54 5.92 -10.13 -3.13
N GLN A 55 4.69 -10.14 -2.64
CA GLN A 55 3.51 -10.22 -3.47
C GLN A 55 2.73 -8.91 -3.40
N VAL A 56 2.30 -8.43 -4.56
CA VAL A 56 1.33 -7.34 -4.67
C VAL A 56 0.05 -7.93 -5.22
N ARG A 57 -1.05 -7.75 -4.50
CA ARG A 57 -2.35 -8.33 -4.87
C ARG A 57 -3.38 -7.25 -5.06
N TRP A 58 -4.12 -7.35 -6.16
CA TRP A 58 -5.33 -6.58 -6.40
C TRP A 58 -6.51 -7.55 -6.55
N SER A 59 -7.69 -7.16 -6.08
CA SER A 59 -8.89 -7.98 -6.15
C SER A 59 -10.12 -7.12 -6.30
N SER A 60 -11.01 -7.54 -7.19
CA SER A 60 -12.33 -6.98 -7.37
C SER A 60 -13.33 -7.64 -6.42
N ALA A 61 -14.38 -6.88 -6.07
CA ALA A 61 -15.55 -7.41 -5.38
C ALA A 61 -16.28 -8.51 -6.19
N PHE A 62 -16.09 -8.57 -7.50
CA PHE A 62 -16.69 -9.58 -8.38
C PHE A 62 -15.91 -10.91 -8.45
N GLY A 63 -14.91 -11.12 -7.58
CA GLY A 63 -14.24 -12.41 -7.44
C GLY A 63 -13.11 -12.69 -8.43
N PHE A 64 -12.60 -11.66 -9.11
CA PHE A 64 -11.40 -11.75 -9.95
C PHE A 64 -10.32 -10.78 -9.48
N GLY A 65 -9.10 -10.98 -9.97
CA GLY A 65 -7.98 -10.12 -9.66
C GLY A 65 -6.67 -10.70 -10.14
N HIS A 66 -5.59 -10.16 -9.60
CA HIS A 66 -4.25 -10.61 -9.95
C HIS A 66 -3.27 -10.48 -8.78
N THR A 67 -2.24 -11.30 -8.84
CA THR A 67 -1.09 -11.27 -7.94
C THR A 67 0.16 -11.12 -8.78
N THR A 68 1.02 -10.16 -8.43
CA THR A 68 2.39 -10.10 -8.94
C THR A 68 3.33 -10.52 -7.83
N THR A 69 4.08 -11.59 -8.05
CA THR A 69 5.19 -11.98 -7.17
C THR A 69 6.47 -11.40 -7.75
N VAL A 70 7.20 -10.63 -6.96
CA VAL A 70 8.51 -10.07 -7.33
C VAL A 70 9.57 -10.78 -6.52
N THR A 71 10.54 -11.39 -7.21
CA THR A 71 11.64 -12.14 -6.61
C THR A 71 12.90 -11.29 -6.66
N VAL A 72 13.55 -11.15 -5.49
CA VAL A 72 14.76 -10.36 -5.32
C VAL A 72 15.90 -11.26 -4.84
N ARG A 73 17.09 -11.09 -5.41
CA ARG A 73 18.31 -11.80 -5.01
C ARG A 73 19.46 -10.81 -4.87
N GLY A 74 20.21 -10.88 -3.78
CA GLY A 74 21.28 -9.91 -3.49
C GLY A 74 20.79 -8.46 -3.62
N ASN A 75 19.57 -8.18 -3.16
CA ASN A 75 18.87 -6.91 -3.27
C ASN A 75 18.67 -6.36 -4.70
N LYS A 76 18.63 -7.25 -5.71
CA LYS A 76 18.27 -6.91 -7.09
C LYS A 76 17.07 -7.73 -7.55
N VAL A 77 16.12 -7.09 -8.22
CA VAL A 77 14.98 -7.80 -8.82
C VAL A 77 15.51 -8.74 -9.90
N VAL A 78 15.18 -10.02 -9.81
CA VAL A 78 15.60 -11.03 -10.79
C VAL A 78 14.44 -11.64 -11.56
N GLU A 79 13.23 -11.58 -10.99
CA GLU A 79 12.03 -12.16 -11.62
C GLU A 79 10.76 -11.42 -11.19
N ARG A 80 9.80 -11.33 -12.10
CA ARG A 80 8.40 -10.99 -11.82
C ARG A 80 7.50 -12.09 -12.37
N LYS A 81 6.58 -12.59 -11.55
CA LYS A 81 5.57 -13.56 -11.96
C LYS A 81 4.19 -12.94 -11.79
N TYR A 82 3.38 -12.96 -12.83
CA TYR A 82 2.01 -12.41 -12.82
C TYR A 82 0.98 -13.51 -12.98
N GLU A 83 0.07 -13.58 -12.02
CA GLU A 83 -0.98 -14.61 -11.94
C GLU A 83 -2.33 -13.91 -11.85
N VAL A 84 -3.22 -14.22 -12.79
CA VAL A 84 -4.61 -13.78 -12.73
C VAL A 84 -5.46 -14.87 -12.08
N PHE A 85 -6.45 -14.47 -11.31
CA PHE A 85 -7.44 -15.37 -10.74
C PHE A 85 -8.84 -14.81 -10.98
N GLY A 86 -9.83 -15.69 -11.00
CA GLY A 86 -11.21 -15.36 -11.30
C GLY A 86 -12.16 -16.46 -10.84
N LEU A 87 -13.43 -16.30 -11.20
CA LEU A 87 -14.43 -17.34 -10.97
C LEU A 87 -13.98 -18.67 -11.59
N PRO A 88 -14.22 -19.81 -10.91
CA PRO A 88 -13.89 -21.12 -11.45
C PRO A 88 -14.52 -21.29 -12.83
N LYS A 89 -13.74 -21.76 -13.81
CA LYS A 89 -14.30 -22.19 -15.09
C LYS A 89 -15.07 -23.50 -14.87
N PRO A 90 -16.25 -23.68 -15.51
CA PRO A 90 -16.90 -24.98 -15.52
C PRO A 90 -15.92 -26.04 -16.02
N VAL A 91 -15.77 -27.12 -15.25
CA VAL A 91 -15.04 -28.32 -15.64
C VAL A 91 -16.05 -29.42 -15.92
N GLU A 92 -15.73 -30.31 -16.86
CA GLU A 92 -16.58 -31.47 -17.10
C GLU A 92 -16.66 -32.35 -15.84
N LEU A 93 -17.80 -33.02 -15.68
CA LEU A 93 -18.04 -33.89 -14.53
C LEU A 93 -17.01 -35.03 -14.52
N GLY A 94 -16.12 -35.01 -13.53
CA GLY A 94 -15.05 -36.02 -13.37
C GLY A 94 -13.65 -35.53 -13.74
N GLU A 95 -13.50 -34.31 -14.27
CA GLU A 95 -12.20 -33.71 -14.53
C GLU A 95 -11.76 -32.76 -13.41
N ASN A 96 -10.46 -32.78 -13.10
CA ASN A 96 -9.87 -31.78 -12.21
C ASN A 96 -9.55 -30.50 -13.01
N PRO A 97 -9.86 -29.30 -12.48
CA PRO A 97 -9.45 -28.07 -13.13
C PRO A 97 -7.93 -28.04 -13.32
N PRO A 98 -7.43 -27.55 -14.47
CA PRO A 98 -6.00 -27.42 -14.68
C PRO A 98 -5.38 -26.52 -13.62
N ALA A 99 -4.17 -26.88 -13.18
CA ALA A 99 -3.44 -26.07 -12.21
C ALA A 99 -3.28 -24.65 -12.75
N PRO A 100 -3.49 -23.61 -11.92
CA PRO A 100 -3.31 -22.23 -12.33
C PRO A 100 -1.88 -22.02 -12.82
N LYS A 101 -1.74 -21.42 -14.01
CA LYS A 101 -0.45 -21.04 -14.58
C LYS A 101 -0.33 -19.51 -14.53
N PRO A 102 0.89 -18.98 -14.33
CA PRO A 102 1.11 -17.55 -14.49
C PRO A 102 0.78 -17.14 -15.93
N GLN A 103 0.20 -15.95 -16.06
CA GLN A 103 -0.07 -15.35 -17.35
C GLN A 103 1.25 -14.98 -18.05
N TRP A 104 2.22 -14.52 -17.28
CA TRP A 104 3.59 -14.28 -17.74
C TRP A 104 4.60 -14.34 -16.59
N VAL A 105 5.85 -14.57 -16.95
CA VAL A 105 7.03 -14.50 -16.09
C VAL A 105 8.07 -13.67 -16.81
N GLU A 106 8.62 -12.66 -16.14
CA GLU A 106 9.74 -11.87 -16.63
C GLU A 106 11.00 -12.22 -15.85
N SER A 107 12.13 -12.35 -16.55
CA SER A 107 13.44 -12.48 -15.92
C SER A 107 14.53 -11.88 -16.82
N GLY A 108 15.70 -11.60 -16.24
CA GLY A 108 16.85 -11.09 -17.00
C GLY A 108 16.52 -9.81 -17.80
N LYS A 109 16.62 -9.88 -19.14
CA LYS A 109 16.40 -8.74 -20.04
C LYS A 109 14.93 -8.36 -20.23
N GLU A 110 14.00 -9.26 -19.87
CA GLU A 110 12.56 -9.05 -19.99
C GLU A 110 11.97 -8.35 -18.76
N LEU A 111 12.78 -8.12 -17.72
CA LEU A 111 12.31 -7.42 -16.53
C LEU A 111 11.79 -6.02 -16.87
N GLY A 112 10.52 -5.80 -16.55
CA GLY A 112 9.85 -4.52 -16.76
C GLY A 112 9.24 -4.33 -18.15
N THR A 113 9.14 -5.36 -19.00
CA THR A 113 8.50 -5.23 -20.32
C THR A 113 6.99 -5.07 -20.25
N HIS A 114 6.33 -5.70 -19.27
CA HIS A 114 4.90 -5.57 -18.96
C HIS A 114 4.69 -4.37 -18.04
N LYS A 115 4.83 -3.15 -18.58
CA LYS A 115 4.76 -1.89 -17.82
C LYS A 115 3.36 -1.55 -17.29
N ASN A 116 2.34 -2.00 -18.01
CA ASN A 116 0.94 -1.68 -17.72
C ASN A 116 0.22 -2.82 -16.98
N GLU A 117 0.92 -3.90 -16.63
CA GLU A 117 0.37 -5.07 -15.95
C GLU A 117 1.19 -5.41 -14.70
N GLY A 118 0.48 -5.75 -13.63
CA GLY A 118 1.09 -6.13 -12.36
C GLY A 118 1.93 -5.03 -11.71
N ALA A 119 2.62 -5.39 -10.63
CA ALA A 119 3.48 -4.47 -9.90
C ALA A 119 4.82 -4.27 -10.60
N ALA A 120 5.34 -3.03 -10.61
CA ALA A 120 6.63 -2.69 -11.21
C ALA A 120 7.81 -3.51 -10.64
N ALA A 121 8.87 -3.67 -11.44
CA ALA A 121 10.13 -4.26 -11.01
C ALA A 121 10.85 -3.36 -10.01
N ARG A 122 10.50 -3.48 -8.72
CA ARG A 122 11.10 -2.69 -7.64
C ARG A 122 11.59 -3.57 -6.50
N THR A 123 12.57 -3.10 -5.74
CA THR A 123 12.96 -3.69 -4.47
C THR A 123 12.07 -3.17 -3.34
N VAL A 124 12.04 -3.85 -2.20
CA VAL A 124 11.32 -3.33 -1.02
C VAL A 124 11.94 -2.02 -0.53
N ASP A 125 13.26 -1.82 -0.67
CA ASP A 125 13.92 -0.53 -0.37
C ASP A 125 13.32 0.61 -1.21
N GLU A 126 13.10 0.37 -2.51
CA GLU A 126 12.46 1.36 -3.39
C GLU A 126 10.98 1.59 -3.03
N LEU A 127 10.29 0.57 -2.50
CA LEU A 127 8.95 0.75 -1.94
C LEU A 127 8.99 1.62 -0.68
N TYR A 128 9.92 1.41 0.25
CA TYR A 128 10.08 2.30 1.40
C TYR A 128 10.41 3.74 0.99
N ALA A 129 11.31 3.94 0.02
CA ALA A 129 11.62 5.27 -0.50
C ALA A 129 10.39 5.95 -1.12
N ALA A 130 9.59 5.20 -1.88
CA ALA A 130 8.35 5.70 -2.45
C ALA A 130 7.30 6.04 -1.37
N ALA A 131 7.21 5.24 -0.30
CA ALA A 131 6.33 5.51 0.84
C ALA A 131 6.74 6.81 1.55
N THR A 132 8.04 7.02 1.81
CA THR A 132 8.57 8.25 2.41
C THR A 132 8.16 9.47 1.61
N LYS A 133 8.41 9.46 0.30
CA LYS A 133 8.02 10.55 -0.60
C LYS A 133 6.50 10.81 -0.59
N LEU A 134 5.70 9.75 -0.53
CA LEU A 134 4.24 9.88 -0.50
C LEU A 134 3.74 10.47 0.83
N LEU A 135 4.38 10.16 1.96
CA LEU A 135 4.05 10.73 3.26
C LEU A 135 4.37 12.23 3.33
N GLU A 136 5.45 12.68 2.67
CA GLU A 136 5.85 14.08 2.56
C GLU A 136 4.92 14.90 1.65
N THR A 137 4.22 14.24 0.73
CA THR A 137 3.31 14.91 -0.21
C THR A 137 2.01 15.29 0.49
N LYS A 138 1.44 16.46 0.15
CA LYS A 138 0.11 16.86 0.63
C LYS A 138 -0.97 15.95 0.01
N VAL A 139 -1.89 15.45 0.82
CA VAL A 139 -3.06 14.69 0.33
C VAL A 139 -4.01 15.65 -0.39
N PRO A 140 -4.39 15.39 -1.66
CA PRO A 140 -5.35 16.22 -2.38
C PRO A 140 -6.73 16.24 -1.70
N GLU A 141 -7.52 17.27 -1.98
CA GLU A 141 -8.89 17.34 -1.48
C GLU A 141 -9.75 16.19 -2.03
N GLY A 142 -10.66 15.66 -1.20
CA GLY A 142 -11.47 14.49 -1.54
C GLY A 142 -10.67 13.18 -1.60
N HIS A 143 -9.41 13.16 -1.17
CA HIS A 143 -8.62 11.95 -1.07
C HIS A 143 -8.29 11.62 0.38
N GLN A 144 -8.04 10.34 0.64
CA GLN A 144 -7.59 9.85 1.93
C GLN A 144 -6.34 9.00 1.78
N ARG A 145 -5.40 9.18 2.71
CA ARG A 145 -4.20 8.36 2.83
C ARG A 145 -4.49 7.13 3.69
N TYR A 146 -4.09 5.98 3.18
CA TYR A 146 -4.05 4.71 3.89
C TYR A 146 -2.60 4.30 4.08
N PHE A 147 -2.25 3.97 5.32
CA PHE A 147 -0.89 3.63 5.71
C PHE A 147 -0.94 2.54 6.76
N GLY A 148 -0.16 1.48 6.57
CA GLY A 148 -0.17 0.35 7.49
C GLY A 148 0.95 -0.64 7.28
N PHE A 149 1.12 -1.46 8.30
CA PHE A 149 2.15 -2.49 8.39
C PHE A 149 1.51 -3.87 8.46
N ASP A 150 2.29 -4.89 8.13
CA ASP A 150 1.89 -6.27 8.33
C ASP A 150 2.05 -6.69 9.81
N LYS A 151 1.75 -7.96 10.12
CA LYS A 151 1.88 -8.50 11.48
C LYS A 151 3.32 -8.52 12.01
N GLN A 152 4.31 -8.44 11.13
CA GLN A 152 5.74 -8.37 11.48
C GLN A 152 6.19 -6.92 11.69
N GLY A 153 5.34 -5.95 11.39
CA GLY A 153 5.65 -4.53 11.44
C GLY A 153 6.44 -4.04 10.22
N LEU A 154 6.42 -4.78 9.11
CA LEU A 154 6.98 -4.39 7.81
C LEU A 154 5.93 -3.62 7.00
N LEU A 155 6.36 -2.77 6.07
CA LEU A 155 5.45 -1.99 5.23
C LEU A 155 4.47 -2.91 4.50
N ASN A 156 3.17 -2.67 4.67
CA ASN A 156 2.12 -3.39 3.95
C ASN A 156 1.47 -2.51 2.89
N HIS A 157 1.18 -1.24 3.20
CA HIS A 157 0.64 -0.31 2.22
C HIS A 157 0.94 1.13 2.60
N CYS A 158 1.06 1.98 1.58
CA CYS A 158 1.12 3.43 1.71
C CYS A 158 0.56 4.02 0.42
N LEU A 159 -0.70 4.43 0.44
CA LEU A 159 -1.42 4.84 -0.75
C LEU A 159 -2.41 5.97 -0.45
N VAL A 160 -2.76 6.72 -1.48
CA VAL A 160 -3.77 7.77 -1.45
C VAL A 160 -4.90 7.37 -2.41
N VAL A 161 -6.14 7.36 -1.92
CA VAL A 161 -7.34 6.97 -2.68
C VAL A 161 -8.29 8.16 -2.78
N ASP A 162 -8.91 8.35 -3.94
CA ASP A 162 -10.04 9.29 -4.10
C ASP A 162 -11.28 8.71 -3.40
N THR A 163 -11.70 9.30 -2.28
CA THR A 163 -12.82 8.78 -1.48
C THR A 163 -14.18 9.18 -2.03
N ARG A 164 -14.22 10.00 -3.09
CA ARG A 164 -15.46 10.38 -3.78
C ARG A 164 -15.94 9.28 -4.73
N ILE A 165 -15.08 8.32 -5.06
CA ILE A 165 -15.39 7.18 -5.93
C ILE A 165 -15.60 5.94 -5.05
N ALA A 166 -16.74 5.29 -5.19
CA ALA A 166 -17.03 4.03 -4.48
C ALA A 166 -16.48 2.82 -5.25
N GLY A 167 -15.90 1.84 -4.54
CA GLY A 167 -15.39 0.60 -5.13
C GLY A 167 -13.94 0.72 -5.59
N ASP A 168 -13.69 0.50 -6.89
CA ASP A 168 -12.37 0.46 -7.52
C ASP A 168 -11.78 1.87 -7.77
N ALA A 169 -11.76 2.68 -6.71
CA ALA A 169 -11.27 4.05 -6.77
C ALA A 169 -9.79 4.10 -7.22
N PRO A 170 -9.41 5.04 -8.10
CA PRO A 170 -8.02 5.28 -8.44
C PRO A 170 -7.20 5.52 -7.17
N SER A 171 -6.04 4.87 -7.11
CA SER A 171 -5.11 5.03 -6.00
C SER A 171 -3.70 5.30 -6.51
N THR A 172 -2.94 6.08 -5.73
CA THR A 172 -1.53 6.36 -6.01
C THR A 172 -0.70 5.92 -4.83
N GLY A 173 0.39 5.21 -5.09
CA GLY A 173 1.34 4.76 -4.07
C GLY A 173 1.60 3.27 -4.13
N ILE A 174 1.70 2.66 -2.96
CA ILE A 174 2.05 1.26 -2.75
C ILE A 174 0.81 0.57 -2.22
N GLY A 175 0.21 -0.27 -3.07
CA GLY A 175 -0.90 -1.14 -2.71
C GLY A 175 -0.51 -2.16 -1.64
N PRO A 176 -1.47 -2.97 -1.17
CA PRO A 176 -1.19 -4.05 -0.24
C PRO A 176 -0.09 -4.98 -0.77
N ILE A 177 1.02 -5.05 -0.02
CA ILE A 177 2.15 -5.93 -0.27
C ILE A 177 2.33 -6.93 0.87
N GLN A 178 2.80 -8.12 0.54
CA GLN A 178 3.19 -9.12 1.52
C GLN A 178 4.63 -9.54 1.26
N ILE A 179 5.52 -9.20 2.19
CA ILE A 179 6.94 -9.57 2.12
C ILE A 179 7.08 -11.01 2.62
N GLN A 180 7.80 -11.81 1.85
CA GLN A 180 8.05 -13.23 2.09
C GLN A 180 9.55 -13.45 2.12
N LEU A 181 10.03 -13.80 3.30
CA LEU A 181 11.42 -14.13 3.52
C LEU A 181 11.62 -15.60 3.17
N LYS A 182 12.74 -15.91 2.52
CA LYS A 182 13.16 -17.31 2.48
C LYS A 182 13.54 -17.74 3.91
N PRO A 183 13.19 -18.95 4.33
CA PRO A 183 13.76 -19.52 5.54
C PRO A 183 15.28 -19.53 5.39
N THR A 184 15.99 -18.92 6.34
CA THR A 184 17.44 -19.10 6.48
C THR A 184 17.69 -20.59 6.73
N LYS A 185 18.52 -21.22 5.88
CA LYS A 185 18.98 -22.59 6.08
C LYS A 185 19.95 -22.68 7.23
#